data_AF-A0AA37S1N7-F1
#
_entry.id   AF-A0AA37S1N7-F1
#
_cell.length_a   1.000
_cell.length_b   1.000
_cell.length_c   1.000
_cell.angle_alpha   90.00
_cell.angle_beta   90.00
_cell.angle_gamma   90.00
#
_symmetry.space_group_name_H-M   'P 1'
#
loop_
_entity.id
_entity.type
_entity.pdbx_description
1 polymer ?
#
loop_
_entity_poly.entity_id
_entity_poly.type
_entity_poly.pdbx_seq_one_letter_code
_entity_poly.pdbx_strand_id
1 'polypeptide(L)'
;MESILSILGSVASIGAAIWAFIEAGKAADSASQAVQVRDEMIDRRRLVEVSKVHAQTDRILSVVSKIGPSCNIKKLKGVDFHGIAKEVEEYARFLNEQSSNFSELFVNKASSLCGELNEDIEALSDASDPESIKEVGKRIYYKINSFMPFVKDLADERQERPVSAK
;
A
#
# COMPACT_ATOMS: atom_id res chain seq x y z
N MET A 1 -8.52 34.69 63.01
CA MET A 1 -7.89 33.44 62.50
C MET A 1 -8.41 33.08 61.10
N GLU A 2 -9.66 33.41 60.77
CA GLU A 2 -10.30 33.12 59.47
C GLU A 2 -9.72 33.91 58.27
N SER A 3 -9.31 35.17 58.46
CA SER A 3 -8.78 36.00 57.37
C SER A 3 -7.42 35.53 56.84
N ILE A 4 -6.54 35.01 57.70
CA ILE A 4 -5.20 34.52 57.30
C ILE A 4 -5.35 33.23 56.47
N LEU A 5 -6.29 32.35 56.85
CA LEU A 5 -6.57 31.11 56.14
C LEU A 5 -7.19 31.38 54.75
N SER A 6 -8.05 32.38 54.63
CA SER A 6 -8.63 32.82 53.35
C SER A 6 -7.58 33.45 52.42
N ILE A 7 -6.66 34.26 52.96
CA ILE A 7 -5.56 34.85 52.16
C ILE A 7 -4.61 33.76 51.66
N LEU A 8 -4.23 32.80 52.50
CA LEU A 8 -3.39 31.66 52.11
C LEU A 8 -4.07 30.77 51.06
N GLY A 9 -5.36 30.48 51.22
CA GLY A 9 -6.14 29.73 50.23
C GLY A 9 -6.23 30.46 48.88
N SER A 10 -6.34 31.79 48.90
CA SER A 10 -6.40 32.61 47.68
C SER A 10 -5.07 32.59 46.91
N VAL A 11 -3.93 32.72 47.62
CA VAL A 11 -2.58 32.66 47.03
C VAL A 11 -2.29 31.25 46.50
N ALA A 12 -2.69 30.20 47.23
CA ALA A 12 -2.56 28.83 46.77
C ALA A 12 -3.39 28.54 45.51
N SER A 13 -4.60 29.09 45.42
CA SER A 13 -5.49 28.95 44.25
C SER A 13 -4.91 29.64 43.01
N ILE A 14 -4.37 30.86 43.16
CA ILE A 14 -3.69 31.58 42.06
C ILE A 14 -2.43 30.83 41.63
N GLY A 15 -1.62 30.32 42.57
CA GLY A 15 -0.44 29.51 42.27
C GLY A 15 -0.78 28.21 41.55
N ALA A 16 -1.85 27.53 41.97
CA ALA A 16 -2.36 26.32 41.33
C ALA A 16 -2.88 26.60 39.90
N ALA A 17 -3.55 27.73 39.68
CA ALA A 17 -4.04 28.13 38.36
C ALA A 17 -2.88 28.43 37.39
N ILE A 18 -1.84 29.12 37.86
CA ILE A 18 -0.63 29.40 37.06
C ILE A 18 0.10 28.10 36.71
N TRP A 19 0.24 27.19 37.67
CA TRP A 19 0.88 25.89 37.44
C TRP A 19 0.08 25.02 36.46
N ALA A 20 -1.24 24.98 36.60
CA ALA A 20 -2.13 24.28 35.68
C ALA A 20 -2.07 24.83 34.25
N PHE A 21 -1.91 26.16 34.09
CA PHE A 21 -1.74 26.78 32.77
C PHE A 21 -0.42 26.38 32.09
N ILE A 22 0.68 26.33 32.85
CA ILE A 22 1.99 25.89 32.35
C ILE A 22 1.96 24.39 31.99
N GLU A 23 1.37 23.57 32.85
CA GLU A 23 1.24 22.14 32.62
C GLU A 23 0.33 21.83 31.43
N ALA A 24 -0.75 22.60 31.23
CA ALA A 24 -1.59 22.50 30.05
C ALA A 24 -0.84 22.83 28.76
N GLY A 25 0.06 23.82 28.77
CA GLY A 25 0.93 24.13 27.63
C GLY A 25 1.88 22.97 27.29
N LYS A 26 2.56 22.42 28.31
CA LYS A 26 3.44 21.24 28.12
C LYS A 26 2.70 20.00 27.66
N ALA A 27 1.48 19.79 28.16
CA ALA A 27 0.61 18.70 27.73
C ALA A 27 0.15 18.88 26.28
N ALA A 28 -0.15 20.10 25.85
CA ALA A 28 -0.48 20.42 24.46
C ALA A 28 0.72 20.16 23.53
N ASP A 29 1.92 20.57 23.91
CA ASP A 29 3.15 20.31 23.15
C ASP A 29 3.44 18.80 23.05
N SER A 30 3.30 18.08 24.16
CA SER A 30 3.50 16.62 24.21
C SER A 30 2.46 15.88 23.37
N ALA A 31 1.20 16.32 23.37
CA ALA A 31 0.15 15.77 22.53
C ALA A 31 0.43 16.06 21.04
N SER A 32 0.91 17.26 20.72
CA SER A 32 1.31 17.63 19.34
C SER A 32 2.45 16.75 18.83
N GLN A 33 3.48 16.52 19.65
CA GLN A 33 4.58 15.61 19.31
C GLN A 33 4.10 14.16 19.15
N ALA A 34 3.19 13.70 20.01
CA ALA A 34 2.62 12.35 19.89
C ALA A 34 1.79 12.18 18.60
N VAL A 35 1.06 13.21 18.17
CA VAL A 35 0.36 13.23 16.88
C VAL A 35 1.36 13.15 15.73
N GLN A 36 2.44 13.93 15.77
CA GLN A 36 3.47 13.92 14.74
C GLN A 36 4.14 12.54 14.60
N VAL A 37 4.53 11.92 15.71
CA VAL A 37 5.13 10.57 15.72
C VAL A 37 4.15 9.52 15.20
N ARG A 38 2.88 9.60 15.59
CA ARG A 38 1.83 8.69 15.08
C ARG A 38 1.68 8.83 13.57
N ASP A 39 1.65 10.06 13.06
CA ASP A 39 1.49 10.32 11.64
C ASP A 39 2.71 9.82 10.85
N GLU A 40 3.93 10.01 11.38
CA GLU A 40 5.15 9.43 10.82
C GLU A 40 5.09 7.89 10.79
N MET A 41 4.61 7.25 11.86
CA MET A 41 4.43 5.80 11.91
C MET A 41 3.42 5.29 10.86
N ILE A 42 2.33 6.03 10.64
CA ILE A 42 1.32 5.70 9.62
C ILE A 42 1.92 5.80 8.22
N ASP A 43 2.69 6.86 7.95
CA ASP A 43 3.32 7.05 6.64
C ASP A 43 4.40 6.00 6.36
N ARG A 44 5.21 5.65 7.36
CA ARG A 44 6.17 4.53 7.24
C ARG A 44 5.47 3.21 6.92
N ARG A 45 4.34 2.91 7.59
CA ARG A 45 3.56 1.69 7.31
C ARG A 45 3.06 1.65 5.87
N ARG A 46 2.49 2.76 5.39
CA ARG A 46 2.00 2.89 4.01
C ARG A 46 3.12 2.73 2.98
N LEU A 47 4.30 3.30 3.23
CA LEU A 47 5.46 3.15 2.35
C LEU A 47 5.90 1.69 2.21
N VAL A 48 5.92 0.94 3.33
CA VAL A 48 6.20 -0.50 3.32
C VAL A 48 5.16 -1.27 2.51
N GLU A 49 3.88 -0.91 2.62
CA GLU A 49 2.80 -1.52 1.85
C GLU A 49 2.95 -1.25 0.34
N VAL A 50 3.26 -0.02 -0.08
CA VAL A 50 3.53 0.29 -1.50
C VAL A 50 4.74 -0.49 -2.01
N SER A 51 5.82 -0.54 -1.23
CA SER A 51 7.03 -1.29 -1.60
C SER A 51 6.74 -2.78 -1.77
N LYS A 52 5.85 -3.33 -0.92
CA LYS A 52 5.38 -4.72 -1.03
C LYS A 52 4.58 -4.93 -2.32
N VAL A 53 3.71 -3.99 -2.70
CA VAL A 53 2.97 -4.06 -3.96
C VAL A 53 3.94 -4.07 -5.14
N HIS A 54 4.88 -3.12 -5.20
CA HIS A 54 5.89 -3.06 -6.25
C HIS A 54 6.68 -4.37 -6.39
N ALA A 55 7.16 -4.91 -5.27
CA ALA A 55 7.90 -6.17 -5.26
C ALA A 55 7.04 -7.36 -5.73
N GLN A 56 5.75 -7.43 -5.36
CA GLN A 56 4.86 -8.49 -5.86
C GLN A 56 4.54 -8.32 -7.34
N THR A 57 4.34 -7.09 -7.83
CA THR A 57 4.13 -6.80 -9.25
C THR A 57 5.34 -7.22 -10.09
N ASP A 58 6.56 -6.96 -9.63
CA ASP A 58 7.78 -7.37 -10.32
C ASP A 58 7.96 -8.90 -10.31
N ARG A 59 7.72 -9.53 -9.15
CA ARG A 59 7.71 -11.00 -9.03
C ARG A 59 6.74 -11.64 -10.02
N ILE A 60 5.48 -11.18 -10.06
CA ILE A 60 4.47 -11.82 -10.92
C ILE A 60 4.79 -11.59 -12.40
N LEU A 61 5.36 -10.45 -12.79
CA LEU A 61 5.87 -10.25 -14.14
C LEU A 61 6.93 -11.28 -14.51
N SER A 62 7.87 -11.56 -13.60
CA SER A 62 8.88 -12.60 -13.81
C SER A 62 8.24 -13.99 -13.98
N VAL A 63 7.18 -14.31 -13.25
CA VAL A 63 6.46 -15.59 -13.36
C VAL A 63 5.74 -15.68 -14.71
N VAL A 64 4.94 -14.66 -15.05
CA VAL A 64 4.15 -14.63 -16.30
C VAL A 64 5.05 -14.55 -17.52
N SER A 65 6.25 -13.96 -17.44
CA SER A 65 7.20 -13.92 -18.56
C SER A 65 7.60 -15.32 -19.09
N LYS A 66 7.42 -16.38 -18.29
CA LYS A 66 7.63 -17.78 -18.70
C LYS A 66 6.64 -18.25 -19.76
N ILE A 67 5.44 -17.66 -19.80
CA ILE A 67 4.39 -17.93 -20.81
C ILE A 67 4.09 -16.70 -21.69
N GLY A 68 4.67 -15.56 -21.36
CA GLY A 68 4.44 -14.28 -22.02
C GLY A 68 5.29 -14.04 -23.29
N PRO A 69 5.58 -12.77 -23.62
CA PRO A 69 6.13 -12.38 -24.93
C PRO A 69 7.52 -12.96 -25.21
N SER A 70 8.33 -13.15 -24.18
CA SER A 70 9.67 -13.75 -24.27
C SER A 70 9.67 -15.27 -24.48
N CYS A 71 8.51 -15.94 -24.37
CA CYS A 71 8.44 -17.39 -24.48
C CYS A 71 8.35 -17.89 -25.93
N ASN A 72 9.02 -19.00 -26.21
CA ASN A 72 8.91 -19.72 -27.48
C ASN A 72 8.00 -20.93 -27.29
N ILE A 73 7.13 -21.22 -28.26
CA ILE A 73 6.20 -22.37 -28.27
C ILE A 73 6.91 -23.69 -27.95
N LYS A 74 8.16 -23.85 -28.40
CA LYS A 74 8.97 -25.04 -28.08
C LYS A 74 9.34 -25.16 -26.60
N LYS A 75 9.48 -24.04 -25.89
CA LYS A 75 9.80 -23.96 -24.45
C LYS A 75 8.57 -24.02 -23.55
N LEU A 76 7.36 -23.89 -24.11
CA LEU A 76 6.10 -24.04 -23.37
C LEU A 76 5.81 -25.49 -22.97
N LYS A 77 6.37 -26.48 -23.69
CA LYS A 77 6.26 -27.89 -23.31
C LYS A 77 6.91 -28.14 -21.95
N GLY A 78 6.10 -28.45 -20.94
CA GLY A 78 6.54 -28.71 -19.56
C GLY A 78 6.45 -27.50 -18.62
N VAL A 79 5.94 -26.36 -19.10
CA VAL A 79 5.62 -25.23 -18.22
C VAL A 79 4.27 -25.48 -17.56
N ASP A 80 4.21 -25.32 -16.25
CA ASP A 80 2.97 -25.42 -15.47
C ASP A 80 2.17 -24.12 -15.57
N PHE A 81 1.38 -24.00 -16.64
CA PHE A 81 0.53 -22.83 -16.87
C PHE A 81 -0.66 -22.74 -15.91
N HIS A 82 -1.13 -23.87 -15.35
CA HIS A 82 -2.15 -23.88 -14.31
C HIS A 82 -1.61 -23.29 -13.00
N GLY A 83 -0.38 -23.67 -12.62
CA GLY A 83 0.34 -23.04 -11.50
C GLY A 83 0.53 -21.54 -11.70
N ILE A 84 0.87 -21.11 -12.92
CA ILE A 84 0.99 -19.67 -13.24
C ILE A 84 -0.36 -18.96 -13.15
N ALA A 85 -1.44 -19.55 -13.68
CA ALA A 85 -2.79 -18.97 -13.57
C ALA A 85 -3.17 -18.74 -12.11
N LYS A 86 -2.88 -19.73 -11.24
CA LYS A 86 -3.09 -19.61 -9.79
C LYS A 86 -2.23 -18.50 -9.16
N GLU A 87 -0.96 -18.38 -9.52
CA GLU A 87 -0.11 -17.27 -9.03
C GLU A 87 -0.65 -15.90 -9.46
N VAL A 88 -1.23 -15.79 -10.67
CA VAL A 88 -1.86 -14.54 -11.16
C VAL A 88 -3.16 -14.25 -10.40
N GLU A 89 -3.97 -15.28 -10.09
CA GLU A 89 -5.16 -15.15 -9.25
C GLU A 89 -4.80 -14.67 -7.82
N GLU A 90 -3.79 -15.28 -7.22
CA GLU A 90 -3.28 -14.89 -5.90
C GLU A 90 -2.78 -13.44 -5.91
N TYR A 91 -2.11 -13.02 -6.98
CA TYR A 91 -1.69 -11.62 -7.17
C TYR A 91 -2.90 -10.67 -7.28
N ALA A 92 -3.92 -11.01 -8.05
CA ALA A 92 -5.13 -10.18 -8.16
C ALA A 92 -5.86 -10.04 -6.81
N ARG A 93 -5.94 -11.13 -6.03
CA ARG A 93 -6.49 -11.09 -4.66
C ARG A 93 -5.65 -10.20 -3.74
N PHE A 94 -4.33 -10.34 -3.78
CA PHE A 94 -3.41 -9.51 -3.02
C PHE A 94 -3.56 -8.02 -3.36
N LEU A 95 -3.65 -7.65 -4.64
CA LEU A 95 -3.88 -6.27 -5.05
C LEU A 95 -5.19 -5.72 -4.51
N ASN A 96 -6.26 -6.51 -4.56
CA ASN A 96 -7.57 -6.10 -4.04
C ASN A 96 -7.53 -5.88 -2.53
N GLU A 97 -6.88 -6.76 -1.76
CA GLU A 97 -6.70 -6.59 -0.31
C GLU A 97 -5.93 -5.31 0.03
N GLN A 98 -4.84 -5.04 -0.70
CA GLN A 98 -4.02 -3.87 -0.46
C GLN A 98 -4.65 -2.57 -0.98
N SER A 99 -5.58 -2.65 -1.95
CA SER A 99 -6.19 -1.47 -2.60
C SER A 99 -6.76 -0.47 -1.58
N SER A 100 -7.42 -0.96 -0.52
CA SER A 100 -8.04 -0.15 0.52
C SER A 100 -7.06 0.74 1.31
N ASN A 101 -5.77 0.42 1.29
CA ASN A 101 -4.74 1.17 2.00
C ASN A 101 -4.19 2.36 1.17
N PHE A 102 -4.58 2.47 -0.10
CA PHE A 102 -4.04 3.45 -1.03
C PHE A 102 -5.08 4.49 -1.48
N SER A 103 -4.67 5.38 -2.39
CA SER A 103 -5.54 6.44 -2.92
C SER A 103 -6.70 5.87 -3.73
N GLU A 104 -7.79 6.63 -3.85
CA GLU A 104 -8.95 6.25 -4.67
C GLU A 104 -8.56 5.99 -6.14
N LEU A 105 -7.60 6.75 -6.68
CA LEU A 105 -7.04 6.50 -8.02
C LEU A 105 -6.37 5.13 -8.11
N PHE A 106 -5.59 4.74 -7.09
CA PHE A 106 -4.98 3.41 -7.04
C PHE A 106 -6.04 2.32 -6.91
N VAL A 107 -7.05 2.49 -6.05
CA VAL A 107 -8.17 1.55 -5.90
C VAL A 107 -8.85 1.30 -7.25
N ASN A 108 -9.13 2.36 -8.01
CA ASN A 108 -9.77 2.24 -9.32
C ASN A 108 -8.88 1.48 -10.32
N LYS A 109 -7.57 1.76 -10.34
CA LYS A 109 -6.62 1.08 -11.24
C LYS A 109 -6.40 -0.38 -10.85
N ALA A 110 -6.24 -0.68 -9.57
CA ALA A 110 -6.12 -2.05 -9.06
C ALA A 110 -7.38 -2.86 -9.34
N SER A 111 -8.56 -2.29 -9.11
CA SER A 111 -9.84 -2.95 -9.40
C SER A 111 -10.03 -3.22 -10.90
N SER A 112 -9.67 -2.26 -11.76
CA SER A 112 -9.68 -2.46 -13.22
C SER A 112 -8.75 -3.61 -13.62
N LEU A 113 -7.52 -3.63 -13.11
CA LEU A 113 -6.56 -4.70 -13.40
C LEU A 113 -7.09 -6.05 -12.92
N CYS A 114 -7.66 -6.15 -11.71
CA CYS A 114 -8.22 -7.40 -11.20
C CYS A 114 -9.37 -7.90 -12.09
N GLY A 115 -10.28 -7.02 -12.52
CA GLY A 115 -11.36 -7.39 -13.43
C GLY A 115 -10.84 -7.89 -14.78
N GLU A 116 -9.86 -7.18 -15.35
CA GLU A 116 -9.22 -7.57 -16.61
C GLU A 116 -8.42 -8.87 -16.51
N LEU A 117 -7.84 -9.19 -15.35
CA LEU A 117 -7.08 -10.41 -15.13
C LEU A 117 -7.98 -11.63 -14.95
N ASN A 118 -9.16 -11.50 -14.33
CA ASN A 118 -10.07 -12.62 -14.11
C ASN A 118 -10.44 -13.33 -15.42
N GLU A 119 -10.82 -12.57 -16.45
CA GLU A 119 -11.15 -13.12 -17.78
C GLU A 119 -9.95 -13.86 -18.41
N ASP A 120 -8.73 -13.33 -18.24
CA ASP A 120 -7.54 -13.96 -18.76
C ASP A 120 -7.07 -15.17 -17.93
N ILE A 121 -7.35 -15.21 -16.62
CA ILE A 121 -7.06 -16.38 -15.76
C ILE A 121 -7.95 -17.55 -16.15
N GLU A 122 -9.25 -17.30 -16.35
CA GLU A 122 -10.19 -18.30 -16.86
C GLU A 122 -9.74 -18.80 -18.24
N ALA A 123 -9.43 -17.88 -19.16
CA ALA A 123 -8.95 -18.23 -20.49
C ALA A 123 -7.62 -19.01 -20.46
N LEU A 124 -6.72 -18.73 -19.51
CA LEU A 124 -5.46 -19.46 -19.36
C LEU A 124 -5.69 -20.87 -18.83
N SER A 125 -6.70 -21.05 -17.97
CA SER A 125 -7.08 -22.33 -17.40
C SER A 125 -7.77 -23.23 -18.42
N ASP A 126 -8.57 -22.65 -19.32
CA ASP A 126 -9.28 -23.36 -20.39
C ASP A 126 -8.39 -23.64 -21.62
N ALA A 127 -7.23 -22.97 -21.73
CA ALA A 127 -6.33 -23.12 -22.86
C ALA A 127 -5.67 -24.51 -22.89
N SER A 128 -5.82 -25.21 -24.01
CA SER A 128 -5.27 -26.57 -24.20
C SER A 128 -4.13 -26.62 -25.21
N ASP A 129 -4.00 -25.62 -26.07
CA ASP A 129 -2.95 -25.52 -27.07
C ASP A 129 -1.87 -24.48 -26.70
N PRO A 130 -0.59 -24.75 -27.01
CA PRO A 130 0.51 -23.85 -26.69
C PRO A 130 0.42 -22.44 -27.29
N GLU A 131 -0.31 -22.26 -28.39
CA GLU A 131 -0.48 -20.96 -29.04
C GLU A 131 -1.45 -20.08 -28.24
N SER A 132 -2.60 -20.62 -27.85
CA SER A 132 -3.55 -19.95 -26.95
C SER A 132 -2.91 -19.62 -25.59
N ILE A 133 -2.18 -20.55 -24.97
CA ILE A 133 -1.48 -20.30 -23.69
C ILE A 133 -0.53 -19.10 -23.82
N LYS A 134 0.21 -19.01 -24.93
CA LYS A 134 1.13 -17.91 -25.19
C LYS A 134 0.40 -16.59 -25.42
N GLU A 135 -0.68 -16.60 -26.17
CA GLU A 135 -1.45 -15.38 -26.43
C GLU A 135 -2.11 -14.85 -25.16
N VAL A 136 -2.71 -15.71 -24.34
CA VAL A 136 -3.26 -15.34 -23.03
C VAL A 136 -2.13 -14.85 -22.11
N GLY A 137 -1.01 -15.57 -22.03
CA GLY A 137 0.15 -15.19 -21.23
C GLY A 137 0.73 -13.82 -21.62
N LYS A 138 0.73 -13.46 -22.91
CA LYS A 138 1.10 -12.11 -23.37
C LYS A 138 0.12 -11.05 -22.90
N ARG A 139 -1.19 -11.31 -22.98
CA ARG A 139 -2.21 -10.35 -22.52
C ARG A 139 -2.06 -10.06 -21.04
N ILE A 140 -1.94 -11.11 -20.23
CA ILE A 140 -1.67 -11.00 -18.78
C ILE A 140 -0.39 -10.20 -18.54
N TYR A 141 0.70 -10.54 -19.23
CA TYR A 141 1.98 -9.86 -19.08
C TYR A 141 1.84 -8.35 -19.33
N TYR A 142 1.22 -7.96 -20.46
CA TYR A 142 1.12 -6.54 -20.81
C TYR A 142 0.17 -5.76 -19.89
N LYS A 143 -0.91 -6.38 -19.40
CA LYS A 143 -1.80 -5.77 -18.39
C LYS A 143 -1.08 -5.51 -17.07
N ILE A 144 -0.30 -6.48 -16.58
CA ILE A 144 0.50 -6.28 -15.36
C ILE A 144 1.62 -5.25 -15.61
N ASN A 145 2.27 -5.31 -16.77
CA ASN A 145 3.38 -4.40 -17.09
C ASN A 145 2.90 -2.95 -17.26
N SER A 146 1.70 -2.72 -17.77
CA SER A 146 1.12 -1.37 -17.87
C SER A 146 0.69 -0.81 -16.51
N PHE A 147 0.51 -1.66 -15.51
CA PHE A 147 0.25 -1.25 -14.13
C PHE A 147 1.52 -0.84 -13.38
N MET A 148 2.70 -1.38 -13.76
CA MET A 148 3.97 -1.11 -13.09
C MET A 148 4.32 0.38 -12.92
N PRO A 149 4.18 1.25 -13.96
CA PRO A 149 4.42 2.68 -13.80
C PRO A 149 3.57 3.31 -12.69
N PHE A 150 2.29 2.94 -12.59
CA PHE A 150 1.40 3.47 -11.54
C PHE A 150 1.83 3.05 -10.13
N VAL A 151 2.33 1.82 -9.97
CA VAL A 151 2.85 1.34 -8.69
C VAL A 151 4.14 2.06 -8.33
N LYS A 152 4.99 2.32 -9.33
CA LYS A 152 6.23 3.07 -9.15
C LYS A 152 5.96 4.53 -8.80
N ASP A 153 5.06 5.20 -9.52
CA ASP A 153 4.67 6.58 -9.24
C ASP A 153 4.09 6.70 -7.82
N LEU A 154 3.31 5.71 -7.37
CA LEU A 154 2.83 5.65 -6.00
C LEU A 154 3.96 5.46 -4.97
N ALA A 155 5.00 4.70 -5.31
CA ALA A 155 6.18 4.53 -4.46
C ALA A 155 7.00 5.82 -4.37
N ASP A 156 7.23 6.46 -5.52
CA ASP A 156 8.01 7.68 -5.66
C ASP A 156 7.29 8.87 -4.99
N GLU A 157 5.98 9.07 -5.21
CA GLU A 157 5.17 10.10 -4.53
C GLU A 157 5.21 9.98 -2.99
N ARG A 158 5.37 8.76 -2.47
CA ARG A 158 5.41 8.50 -1.02
C ARG A 158 6.82 8.63 -0.46
N GLN A 159 7.84 8.36 -1.25
CA GLN A 159 9.24 8.59 -0.90
C GLN A 159 9.62 10.08 -0.98
N GLU A 160 9.02 10.82 -1.91
CA GLU A 160 9.20 12.26 -2.14
C GLU A 160 8.28 13.15 -1.30
N ARG A 161 7.42 12.60 -0.45
CA ARG A 161 6.83 13.36 0.66
C ARG A 161 7.80 13.28 1.85
N PRO A 162 8.82 14.15 1.94
CA PRO A 162 9.46 14.34 3.22
C PRO A 162 8.38 14.79 4.17
N VAL A 163 8.36 14.20 5.36
CA VAL A 163 7.77 14.74 6.58
C VAL A 163 7.87 16.26 6.47
N SER A 164 6.75 16.94 6.26
CA SER A 164 6.73 18.38 6.06
C SER A 164 7.25 18.98 7.34
N ALA A 165 8.53 19.35 7.33
CA ALA A 165 9.19 20.10 8.37
C ALA A 165 8.56 21.49 8.38
N LYS A 166 7.59 21.69 9.27
CA LYS A 166 7.28 22.99 9.87
C LYS A 166 6.82 22.79 11.31
#